data_AF-A0A2E2VI70-F1
#
_entry.id   AF-A0A2E2VI70-F1
#
_cell.length_a   1.000
_cell.length_b   1.000
_cell.length_c   1.000
_cell.angle_alpha   90.00
_cell.angle_beta   90.00
_cell.angle_gamma   90.00
#
_symmetry.space_group_name_H-M   'P 1'
#
loop_
_entity.id
_entity.type
_entity.pdbx_description
1 polymer ?
#
loop_
_entity_poly.entity_id
_entity_poly.type
_entity_poly.pdbx_seq_one_letter_code
_entity_poly.pdbx_strand_id
1 'polypeptide(L)'
;MSSGEGLPIPSLTLTSHPGEEPDGSPILLDQVGITHFSISVADVNALAEELLSKGVEPAGPRESFVDAEGNFRYIYVRDPNGILIQFDNGGSG
;
A
#
# COMPACT_ATOMS: atom_id res chain seq x y z
N MET A 1 15.47 -29.78 -2.60
CA MET A 1 15.51 -28.35 -2.99
C MET A 1 14.32 -27.66 -2.34
N SER A 2 14.45 -27.21 -1.09
CA SER A 2 13.47 -26.34 -0.43
C SER A 2 14.31 -25.30 0.29
N SER A 3 14.38 -24.10 -0.30
CA SER A 3 15.10 -22.96 0.25
C SER A 3 14.08 -22.07 0.94
N GLY A 4 14.28 -21.77 2.22
CA GLY A 4 13.46 -20.76 2.91
C GLY A 4 13.35 -20.88 4.42
N GLU A 5 14.31 -21.47 5.14
CA GLU A 5 14.43 -21.22 6.58
C GLU A 5 14.90 -19.78 6.81
N GLY A 6 14.11 -18.96 7.51
CA GLY A 6 14.57 -17.70 8.11
C GLY A 6 13.92 -16.40 7.63
N LEU A 7 12.93 -16.41 6.73
CA LEU A 7 12.20 -15.19 6.40
C LEU A 7 11.04 -14.99 7.42
N PRO A 8 10.98 -13.87 8.15
CA PRO A 8 9.86 -13.60 9.04
C PRO A 8 8.56 -13.59 8.22
N ILE A 9 7.60 -14.43 8.60
CA ILE A 9 6.26 -14.39 8.02
C ILE A 9 5.66 -13.06 8.48
N PRO A 10 5.33 -12.11 7.59
CA PRO A 10 4.76 -10.85 8.00
C PRO A 10 3.41 -11.14 8.68
N SER A 11 3.26 -10.77 9.94
CA SER A 11 2.01 -10.91 10.70
C SER A 11 1.47 -9.53 11.02
N LEU A 12 0.29 -9.21 10.49
CA LEU A 12 -0.46 -8.00 10.83
C LEU A 12 -1.56 -8.38 11.83
N THR A 13 -1.49 -7.82 13.04
CA THR A 13 -2.53 -7.99 14.07
C THR A 13 -3.31 -6.69 14.20
N LEU A 14 -4.61 -6.74 13.89
CA LEU A 14 -5.55 -5.64 14.03
C LEU A 14 -6.48 -5.96 15.20
N THR A 15 -6.50 -5.10 16.22
CA THR A 15 -7.35 -5.26 17.40
C THR A 15 -8.37 -4.12 17.46
N SER A 16 -9.65 -4.45 17.58
CA SER A 16 -10.70 -3.49 17.92
C SER A 16 -11.08 -3.61 19.40
N HIS A 17 -11.47 -2.50 20.02
CA HIS A 17 -11.94 -2.49 21.40
C HIS A 17 -13.46 -2.73 21.46
N PRO A 18 -13.96 -3.63 22.32
CA PRO A 18 -15.40 -3.81 22.50
C PRO A 18 -16.04 -2.53 23.05
N GLY A 19 -17.04 -1.98 22.34
CA GLY A 19 -17.80 -0.80 22.78
C GLY A 19 -17.53 0.48 21.99
N GLU A 20 -16.63 0.45 21.01
CA GLU A 20 -16.39 1.56 20.09
C GLU A 20 -16.96 1.20 18.71
N GLU A 21 -17.92 1.99 18.20
CA GLU A 21 -18.43 1.83 16.84
C GLU A 21 -17.55 2.60 15.87
N PRO A 22 -16.99 1.95 14.83
CA PRO A 22 -16.37 2.69 13.75
C PRO A 22 -17.44 3.54 13.07
N ASP A 23 -17.16 4.83 12.89
CA ASP A 23 -18.06 5.76 12.19
C ASP A 23 -18.18 5.49 10.68
N GLY A 24 -17.50 4.44 10.20
CA GLY A 24 -17.48 4.00 8.82
C GLY A 24 -16.68 4.91 7.88
N SER A 25 -16.09 5.99 8.41
CA SER A 25 -15.32 6.94 7.62
C SER A 25 -13.84 6.53 7.59
N PRO A 26 -13.19 6.52 6.41
CA PRO A 26 -11.75 6.29 6.35
C PRO A 26 -10.99 7.37 7.13
N ILE A 27 -10.01 6.96 7.93
CA ILE A 27 -9.09 7.90 8.55
C ILE A 27 -8.15 8.49 7.51
N LEU A 28 -8.00 9.82 7.51
CA LEU A 28 -7.16 10.57 6.57
C LEU A 28 -5.68 10.46 6.96
N LEU A 29 -4.77 10.73 6.01
CA LEU A 29 -3.32 10.61 6.21
C LEU A 29 -2.79 11.46 7.37
N ASP A 30 -3.47 12.55 7.71
CA ASP A 30 -3.15 13.51 8.76
C ASP A 30 -3.90 13.27 10.09
N GLN A 31 -4.66 12.18 10.21
CA GLN A 31 -5.39 11.81 11.43
C GLN A 31 -4.62 10.80 12.29
N VAL A 32 -4.88 10.83 13.61
CA VAL A 32 -4.28 9.90 14.57
C VAL A 32 -4.84 8.49 14.32
N GLY A 33 -3.99 7.55 13.90
CA GLY A 33 -4.37 6.15 13.62
C GLY A 33 -3.44 5.47 12.61
N ILE A 34 -3.77 4.24 12.21
CA ILE A 34 -3.11 3.56 11.07
C ILE A 34 -3.73 4.06 9.78
N THR A 35 -3.09 5.02 9.12
CA THR A 35 -3.68 5.68 7.94
C THR A 35 -3.54 4.87 6.65
N HIS A 36 -2.50 4.03 6.53
CA HIS A 36 -2.25 3.16 5.40
C HIS A 36 -1.21 2.07 5.73
N PHE A 37 -1.12 1.05 4.87
CA PHE A 37 -0.04 0.06 4.90
C PHE A 37 0.92 0.33 3.73
N SER A 38 2.23 0.28 3.96
CA SER A 38 3.22 0.25 2.88
C SER A 38 3.77 -1.15 2.68
N ILE A 39 3.81 -1.60 1.43
CA ILE A 39 4.34 -2.89 1.00
C ILE A 39 5.45 -2.61 0.00
N SER A 40 6.69 -2.90 0.40
CA SER A 40 7.82 -2.85 -0.51
C SER A 40 7.80 -4.06 -1.46
N VAL A 41 7.97 -3.79 -2.75
CA VAL A 41 7.98 -4.79 -3.82
C VAL A 41 9.27 -4.69 -4.61
N ALA A 42 9.62 -5.76 -5.32
CA ALA A 42 10.86 -5.81 -6.09
C ALA A 42 10.87 -4.83 -7.27
N ASP A 43 9.71 -4.56 -7.87
CA ASP A 43 9.55 -3.61 -8.98
C ASP A 43 8.15 -2.97 -8.93
N VAL A 44 8.11 -1.73 -8.46
CA VAL A 44 6.88 -0.94 -8.34
C VAL A 44 6.37 -0.46 -9.71
N ASN A 45 7.23 -0.36 -10.72
CA ASN A 45 6.80 0.03 -12.07
C ASN A 45 6.00 -1.10 -12.70
N ALA A 46 6.55 -2.32 -12.68
CA ALA A 46 5.86 -3.50 -13.18
C ALA A 46 4.52 -3.73 -12.45
N LEU A 47 4.50 -3.58 -11.12
CA LEU A 47 3.28 -3.70 -10.34
C LEU A 47 2.26 -2.62 -10.69
N ALA A 48 2.68 -1.36 -10.82
CA ALA A 48 1.78 -0.27 -11.15
C ALA A 48 1.14 -0.46 -12.53
N GLU A 49 1.91 -0.89 -13.53
CA GLU A 49 1.37 -1.23 -14.85
C GLU A 49 0.38 -2.39 -14.80
N GLU A 50 0.68 -3.44 -14.03
CA GLU A 50 -0.22 -4.57 -13.83
C GLU A 50 -1.55 -4.13 -13.20
N LEU A 51 -1.49 -3.33 -12.13
CA LEU A 51 -2.67 -2.82 -11.43
C LEU A 51 -3.53 -1.95 -12.35
N LEU A 52 -2.91 -1.04 -13.10
CA LEU A 52 -3.60 -0.20 -14.08
C LEU A 52 -4.25 -1.04 -15.20
N SER A 53 -3.55 -2.08 -15.68
CA SER A 53 -4.10 -3.00 -16.70
C SER A 53 -5.34 -3.76 -16.21
N LYS A 54 -5.45 -3.96 -14.88
CA LYS A 54 -6.59 -4.59 -14.21
C LYS A 54 -7.69 -3.60 -13.84
N GLY A 55 -7.55 -2.32 -14.19
CA GLY A 55 -8.53 -1.28 -13.90
C GLY A 55 -8.47 -0.75 -12.47
N VAL A 56 -7.39 -1.00 -11.73
CA VAL A 56 -7.18 -0.40 -10.41
C VAL A 56 -6.70 1.04 -10.62
N GLU A 57 -7.46 2.00 -10.11
CA GLU A 57 -7.11 3.42 -10.21
C GLU A 57 -6.17 3.84 -9.06
N PRO A 58 -5.13 4.64 -9.35
CA PRO A 58 -4.30 5.24 -8.31
C PRO A 58 -5.14 6.16 -7.42
N ALA A 59 -4.85 6.17 -6.12
CA ALA A 59 -5.50 7.02 -5.13
C ALA A 59 -4.94 8.45 -5.14
N GLY A 60 -4.77 9.03 -6.33
CA GLY A 60 -4.24 10.37 -6.56
C GLY A 60 -3.80 10.59 -8.02
N PRO A 61 -3.36 11.82 -8.35
CA PRO A 61 -2.88 12.12 -9.70
C PRO A 61 -1.54 11.41 -9.97
N ARG A 62 -1.37 10.87 -11.19
CA ARG A 62 -0.19 10.06 -11.58
C ARG A 62 1.13 10.80 -11.33
N GLU A 63 1.13 12.10 -11.53
CA GLU A 63 2.28 12.99 -11.39
C GLU A 63 2.82 13.01 -9.95
N SER A 64 2.01 12.64 -8.96
CA SER A 64 2.45 12.51 -7.56
C SER A 64 3.27 11.25 -7.31
N PHE A 65 3.18 10.25 -8.20
CA PHE A 65 3.72 8.91 -8.02
C PHE A 65 4.96 8.66 -8.87
N VAL A 66 5.11 9.38 -9.97
CA VAL A 66 6.22 9.21 -10.90
C VAL A 66 7.39 10.17 -10.61
N ASP A 67 8.57 9.85 -11.13
CA ASP A 67 9.73 10.72 -11.22
C ASP A 67 9.71 11.55 -12.52
N ALA A 68 10.80 12.28 -12.79
CA ALA A 68 10.94 13.12 -13.98
C ALA A 68 11.00 12.30 -15.28
N GLU A 69 11.45 11.05 -15.20
CA GLU A 69 11.54 10.11 -16.31
C GLU A 69 10.21 9.35 -16.54
N GLY A 70 9.24 9.50 -15.64
CA GLY A 70 7.92 8.87 -15.72
C GLY A 70 7.82 7.52 -15.02
N ASN A 71 8.86 7.09 -14.31
CA ASN A 71 8.87 5.85 -13.53
C ASN A 71 8.20 6.07 -12.17
N PHE A 72 7.41 5.10 -11.73
CA PHE A 72 6.83 5.08 -10.40
C PHE A 72 7.93 4.97 -9.34
N ARG A 73 7.88 5.89 -8.36
CA ARG A 73 8.68 5.85 -7.13
C ARG A 73 7.92 5.10 -6.02
N TYR A 74 6.62 5.34 -5.97
CA TYR A 74 5.63 4.66 -5.13
C TYR A 74 4.25 4.88 -5.74
N ILE A 75 3.26 4.07 -5.38
CA ILE A 75 1.86 4.26 -5.80
C ILE A 75 0.94 3.96 -4.62
N TYR A 76 -0.09 4.78 -4.46
CA TYR A 76 -1.19 4.48 -3.54
C TYR A 76 -2.37 3.92 -4.32
N VAL A 77 -2.98 2.84 -3.81
CA VAL A 77 -4.22 2.27 -4.33
C VAL A 77 -5.19 1.99 -3.18
N ARG A 78 -6.48 1.89 -3.50
CA ARG A 78 -7.50 1.46 -2.53
C ARG A 78 -7.84 -0.01 -2.77
N ASP A 79 -7.89 -0.79 -1.70
CA ASP A 79 -8.49 -2.11 -1.75
C ASP A 79 -10.03 -2.02 -1.90
N PRO A 80 -10.74 -3.12 -2.14
CA PRO A 80 -12.21 -3.13 -2.24
C PRO A 80 -12.94 -2.61 -0.99
N ASN A 81 -12.29 -2.59 0.17
CA ASN A 81 -12.83 -2.10 1.44
C ASN A 81 -12.48 -0.62 1.69
N GLY A 82 -11.76 0.04 0.78
CA GLY A 82 -11.36 1.43 0.88
C GLY A 82 -10.05 1.69 1.64
N ILE A 83 -9.34 0.64 2.09
CA ILE A 83 -8.05 0.73 2.78
C ILE A 83 -7.00 1.24 1.79
N LEU A 84 -6.25 2.25 2.21
CA LEU A 84 -5.16 2.80 1.43
C LEU A 84 -3.90 1.91 1.57
N ILE A 85 -3.38 1.46 0.43
CA ILE A 85 -2.16 0.65 0.35
C ILE A 85 -1.14 1.41 -0.48
N GLN A 86 0.05 1.61 0.07
CA GLN A 86 1.22 2.08 -0.65
C GLN A 86 2.04 0.89 -1.14
N PHE A 87 2.48 0.95 -2.40
CA PHE A 87 3.57 0.12 -2.90
C PHE A 87 4.77 0.99 -3.24
N ASP A 88 5.97 0.52 -2.90
CA ASP A 88 7.24 1.18 -3.19
C ASP A 88 8.33 0.15 -3.56
N ASN A 89 9.46 0.61 -4.07
CA ASN A 89 10.57 -0.27 -4.47
C ASN A 89 11.41 -0.83 -3.29
N GLY A 90 10.99 -0.61 -2.04
CA GLY A 90 11.81 -0.94 -0.87
C GLY A 90 13.08 -0.11 -0.85
N GLY A 91 13.03 1.05 -0.21
CA GLY A 91 14.25 1.79 0.10
C GLY A 91 15.16 0.92 0.97
N SER A 92 16.38 0.65 0.50
CA SER A 92 17.47 0.39 1.44
C SER A 92 17.60 1.67 2.25
N GLY A 93 17.18 1.65 3.52
CA GLY A 93 17.47 2.75 4.45
C GLY A 93 18.97 2.97 4.58
#